data_AF-A0A7Y1STG7-F1
#
_entry.id   AF-A0A7Y1STG7-F1
#
_cell.length_a   1.000
_cell.length_b   1.000
_cell.length_c   1.000
_cell.angle_alpha   90.00
_cell.angle_beta   90.00
_cell.angle_gamma   90.00
#
_symmetry.space_group_name_H-M   'P 1'
#
loop_
_entity.id
_entity.type
_entity.pdbx_description
1 polymer ?
#
loop_
_entity_poly.entity_id
_entity_poly.type
_entity_poly.pdbx_seq_one_letter_code
_entity_poly.pdbx_strand_id
1 'polypeptide(L)' 'MDELLKAVADKTGLPADKAQGAIEAVLDFLKDKLPEPIAAQLENFIGGGDGDSREGGGIGDLLDKGKGMLGGLMGGDE' A
#
# COMPACT_ATOMS: atom_id res chain seq x y z
N MET A 1 1.71 -9.42 1.52
CA MET A 1 3.17 -9.63 1.77
C MET A 1 3.74 -10.77 0.92
N ASP A 2 3.01 -11.89 0.77
CA ASP A 2 3.51 -13.10 0.10
C ASP A 2 3.77 -12.93 -1.41
N GLU A 3 2.94 -12.17 -2.11
CA GLU A 3 3.15 -11.88 -3.54
C GLU A 3 4.41 -11.01 -3.76
N LEU A 4 4.63 -10.04 -2.89
CA LEU A 4 5.84 -9.19 -2.87
C LEU A 4 7.09 -10.03 -2.58
N LEU A 5 7.01 -10.92 -1.59
CA LEU A 5 8.08 -11.84 -1.23
C LEU A 5 8.46 -12.73 -2.42
N LYS A 6 7.46 -13.32 -3.08
CA LYS A 6 7.65 -14.18 -4.25
C LYS A 6 8.24 -13.40 -5.42
N ALA A 7 7.70 -12.22 -5.73
CA ALA A 7 8.21 -11.38 -6.80
C ALA A 7 9.67 -10.94 -6.57
N VAL A 8 10.05 -10.64 -5.33
CA VAL A 8 11.43 -10.30 -4.96
C VAL A 8 12.32 -11.53 -5.03
N ALA A 9 11.91 -12.65 -4.44
CA ALA A 9 12.67 -13.91 -4.48
C ALA A 9 12.92 -14.37 -5.93
N ASP A 10 11.89 -14.38 -6.77
CA ASP A 10 11.96 -14.80 -8.17
C ASP A 10 12.89 -13.88 -9.00
N LYS A 11 12.88 -12.57 -8.75
CA LYS A 11 13.69 -11.59 -9.52
C LYS A 11 15.12 -11.45 -9.03
N THR A 12 15.36 -11.68 -7.75
CA THR A 12 16.68 -11.48 -7.13
C THR A 12 17.42 -12.79 -6.89
N GLY A 13 16.74 -13.93 -6.97
CA GLY A 13 17.27 -15.24 -6.59
C GLY A 13 17.49 -15.39 -5.08
N LEU A 14 16.97 -14.46 -4.26
CA LEU A 14 17.10 -14.53 -2.81
C LEU A 14 16.17 -15.60 -2.23
N PRO A 15 16.63 -16.36 -1.22
CA PRO A 15 15.74 -17.22 -0.46
C PRO A 15 14.70 -16.39 0.30
N ALA A 16 13.50 -16.94 0.50
CA ALA A 16 12.36 -16.24 1.10
C ALA A 16 12.72 -15.53 2.42
N ASP A 17 13.49 -16.18 3.29
CA ASP A 17 13.92 -15.61 4.59
C ASP A 17 14.79 -14.35 4.43
N LYS A 18 15.55 -14.25 3.33
CA LYS A 18 16.38 -13.07 3.01
C LYS A 18 15.61 -12.04 2.21
N ALA A 19 14.66 -12.47 1.38
CA ALA A 19 13.78 -11.57 0.64
C ALA A 19 12.89 -10.76 1.60
N GLN A 20 12.40 -11.36 2.68
CA GLN A 20 11.60 -10.66 3.68
C GLN A 20 12.37 -9.50 4.33
N GLY A 21 13.58 -9.77 4.84
CA GLY A 21 14.42 -8.73 5.44
C GLY A 21 14.84 -7.64 4.44
N ALA A 22 14.98 -7.98 3.17
CA ALA A 22 15.24 -6.99 2.12
C ALA A 22 14.03 -6.08 1.86
N ILE A 23 12.82 -6.63 1.87
CA ILE A 23 11.58 -5.86 1.73
C ILE A 23 11.43 -4.91 2.92
N GLU A 24 11.58 -5.42 4.14
CA GLU A 24 11.48 -4.60 5.37
C GLU A 24 12.48 -3.43 5.37
N ALA A 25 13.75 -3.67 5.02
CA ALA A 25 14.76 -2.62 4.95
C ALA A 25 14.43 -1.53 3.90
N VAL A 26 13.84 -1.92 2.75
CA VAL A 26 13.40 -0.96 1.73
C VAL A 26 12.18 -0.17 2.21
N LEU A 27 11.25 -0.82 2.91
CA LEU A 27 10.08 -0.14 3.46
C LEU A 27 10.47 0.87 4.53
N ASP A 28 11.38 0.51 5.43
CA ASP A 28 11.89 1.44 6.43
C ASP A 28 12.60 2.63 5.78
N PHE A 29 13.45 2.39 4.78
CA PHE A 29 14.07 3.47 4.01
C PHE A 29 13.04 4.38 3.33
N LEU A 30 11.97 3.81 2.75
CA LEU A 30 10.92 4.59 2.12
C LEU A 30 10.10 5.37 3.15
N LYS A 31 9.80 4.80 4.33
CA LYS A 31 9.12 5.52 5.42
C LYS A 31 9.95 6.70 5.92
N ASP A 32 11.25 6.55 6.02
CA ASP A 32 12.16 7.63 6.42
C ASP A 32 12.25 8.76 5.38
N LYS A 33 11.97 8.46 4.11
CA LYS A 33 12.04 9.43 3.00
C LYS A 33 10.70 10.01 2.59
N LEU A 34 9.61 9.32 2.89
CA LEU A 34 8.26 9.73 2.54
C LEU A 34 7.60 10.44 3.73
N PRO A 35 6.90 11.56 3.50
CA PRO A 35 6.06 12.18 4.53
C PRO A 35 5.09 11.15 5.13
N GLU A 36 4.82 11.24 6.44
CA GLU A 36 3.94 10.31 7.17
C GLU A 36 2.62 9.95 6.44
N PRO A 37 1.91 10.87 5.76
CA PRO A 37 0.68 10.52 5.03
C PRO A 37 0.89 9.49 3.92
N ILE A 38 2.05 9.51 3.26
CA ILE A 38 2.38 8.59 2.16
C ILE A 38 2.88 7.26 2.70
N ALA A 39 3.68 7.29 3.77
CA ALA A 39 4.13 6.09 4.46
C ALA A 39 2.95 5.25 4.98
N ALA A 40 1.96 5.90 5.59
CA ALA A 40 0.74 5.23 6.06
C ALA A 40 -0.08 4.62 4.90
N GLN A 41 -0.11 5.26 3.73
CA GLN A 41 -0.77 4.70 2.54
C GLN A 41 -0.04 3.47 1.99
N LEU A 42 1.29 3.49 2.01
CA LEU A 42 2.12 2.36 1.56
C LEU A 42 1.97 1.15 2.48
N GLU A 43 1.94 1.35 3.80
CA GLU A 43 1.66 0.28 4.76
C GLU A 43 0.27 -0.32 4.57
N ASN A 44 -0.75 0.51 4.35
CA ASN A 44 -2.10 0.04 4.03
C ASN A 44 -2.15 -0.75 2.72
N PHE A 45 -1.35 -0.38 1.72
CA PHE A 45 -1.26 -1.11 0.45
C PHE A 45 -0.60 -2.49 0.62
N ILE A 46 0.48 -2.57 1.40
CA ILE A 46 1.25 -3.79 1.59
C ILE A 46 0.59 -4.75 2.59
N GLY A 47 -0.02 -4.19 3.64
CA GLY A 47 -0.79 -4.91 4.65
C GLY A 47 -2.18 -5.35 4.18
N GLY A 48 -2.75 -4.67 3.16
CA GLY A 48 -4.06 -4.99 2.57
C GLY A 48 -4.02 -5.95 1.38
N GLY A 49 -2.91 -6.65 1.15
CA GLY A 49 -2.63 -7.41 -0.07
C GLY A 49 -3.31 -8.78 -0.21
N ASP A 50 -4.02 -9.28 0.79
CA ASP A 50 -4.84 -10.49 0.68
C ASP A 50 -6.28 -10.15 1.06
N GLY A 51 -7.20 -10.40 0.13
CA GLY A 51 -8.58 -9.94 0.18
C GLY A 51 -9.37 -10.42 1.40
N ASP A 52 -10.47 -9.69 1.65
CA ASP A 52 -11.43 -9.86 2.74
C ASP A 52 -11.05 -9.14 4.04
N SER A 53 -11.40 -7.87 4.09
CA SER A 53 -11.84 -7.24 5.34
C SER A 53 -12.95 -6.26 4.98
N ARG A 54 -14.16 -6.80 5.08
CA ARG A 54 -15.42 -6.07 5.20
C ARG A 54 -15.39 -5.20 6.47
N GLU A 55 -14.51 -4.22 6.57
CA GLU A 55 -14.55 -3.20 7.62
C GLU A 55 -13.64 -2.01 7.23
N GLY A 56 -14.16 -1.11 6.38
CA GLY A 56 -13.93 0.34 6.49
C GLY A 56 -12.51 0.95 6.43
N GLY A 57 -11.51 0.35 5.74
CA GLY A 57 -10.17 0.97 5.70
C GLY A 57 -9.25 0.65 4.51
N GLY A 58 -9.73 -0.01 3.46
CA GLY A 58 -8.89 -0.41 2.33
C GLY A 58 -8.69 0.66 1.25
N ILE A 59 -7.86 0.36 0.25
CA ILE A 59 -7.67 1.18 -0.99
C ILE A 59 -9.01 1.54 -1.67
N GLY A 60 -10.01 0.66 -1.60
CA GLY A 60 -11.36 0.97 -2.06
C GLY A 60 -11.94 2.20 -1.36
N ASP A 61 -11.82 2.29 -0.03
CA ASP A 61 -12.31 3.42 0.76
C ASP A 61 -11.54 4.73 0.47
N LEU A 62 -10.23 4.66 0.20
CA LEU A 62 -9.44 5.82 -0.20
C LEU A 62 -9.79 6.29 -1.61
N LEU A 63 -10.00 5.36 -2.55
CA LEU A 63 -10.45 5.66 -3.91
C LEU A 63 -11.88 6.22 -3.90
N ASP A 64 -12.76 5.68 -3.04
CA ASP A 64 -14.14 6.14 -2.89
C ASP A 64 -14.21 7.50 -2.19
N LYS A 65 -13.38 7.77 -1.16
CA LYS A 65 -13.21 9.11 -0.58
C LYS A 65 -12.62 10.11 -1.56
N GLY A 66 -11.62 9.69 -2.34
CA GLY A 66 -11.01 10.52 -3.39
C GLY A 66 -12.01 10.88 -4.49
N LYS A 67 -12.83 9.92 -4.91
CA LYS A 67 -13.94 10.14 -5.87
C LYS A 67 -15.05 11.01 -5.27
N GLY A 68 -15.40 10.83 -4.00
CA GLY A 68 -16.41 11.65 -3.33
C GLY A 68 -15.96 13.11 -3.21
N MET A 69 -14.69 13.34 -2.90
CA MET A 69 -14.10 14.68 -2.83
C MET A 69 -13.95 15.32 -4.21
N LEU A 70 -13.54 14.57 -5.24
CA LEU A 70 -13.49 15.06 -6.62
C LEU A 70 -14.88 15.29 -7.22
N GLY A 71 -15.86 14.43 -6.91
CA GLY A 71 -17.25 14.58 -7.34
C GLY A 71 -17.90 15.81 -6.70
N GLY A 72 -17.62 16.09 -5.43
CA GLY A 72 -18.10 17.29 -4.74
C GLY A 72 -17.45 18.59 -5.23
N LEU A 73 -16.19 18.53 -5.71
CA LEU A 73 -15.48 19.69 -6.28
C LEU A 73 -15.81 19.93 -7.75
N MET A 74 -16.30 18.91 -8.47
CA MET A 74 -16.64 19.00 -9.90
C MET A 74 -18.15 19.13 -10.15
N GLY A 75 -18.98 18.83 -9.15
CA GLY A 75 -20.45 18.90 -9.23
C GLY A 75 -21.10 19.85 -8.21
N GLY A 76 -20.31 20.70 -7.56
CA GLY A 76 -20.79 21.67 -6.56
C GLY A 76 -21.10 23.03 -7.15
N ASP A 77 -21.99 23.12 -8.13
CA ASP A 77 -22.82 24.30 -8.48
C ASP A 77 -23.73 23.90 -9.67
N GLU A 78 -24.95 23.43 -9.36
CA GLU A 78 -26.19 23.58 -10.16
C GLU A 78 -27.42 23.09 -9.38
#